data_AF-A0A7X8DQ40-F1
#
_entry.id   AF-A0A7X8DQ40-F1
#
_cell.length_a   1.000
_cell.length_b   1.000
_cell.length_c   1.000
_cell.angle_alpha   90.00
_cell.angle_beta   90.00
_cell.angle_gamma   90.00
#
_symmetry.space_group_name_H-M   'P 1'
#
loop_
_entity.id
_entity.type
_entity.pdbx_description
1 polymer ?
#
loop_
_entity_poly.entity_id
_entity_poly.type
_entity_poly.pdbx_seq_one_letter_code
_entity_poly.pdbx_strand_id
1 'polypeptide(L)' 'MKAIYSLLHVISKYSIYAGIFSILFLLQKYTIGLIPVFRDLTIFNKLYLHEIIFIITSLIITVRYFKASSPYEKKLEKC' A
#
# COMPACT_ATOMS: atom_id res chain seq x y z
N MET A 1 5.05 -22.01 -20.26
CA MET A 1 5.99 -21.27 -19.38
C MET A 1 5.65 -19.79 -19.22
N LYS A 2 5.30 -19.05 -20.30
CA LYS A 2 4.97 -17.61 -20.27
C LYS A 2 3.91 -17.21 -19.23
N ALA A 3 2.86 -18.02 -19.06
CA ALA A 3 1.79 -17.75 -18.09
C ALA A 3 2.28 -17.73 -16.62
N ILE A 4 3.18 -18.63 -16.24
CA ILE A 4 3.73 -18.71 -14.88
C ILE A 4 4.56 -17.45 -14.59
N TYR A 5 5.40 -17.01 -15.53
CA TYR A 5 6.20 -15.79 -15.37
C TYR A 5 5.34 -14.52 -15.32
N SER A 6 4.23 -14.46 -16.07
CA SER A 6 3.24 -13.38 -15.98
C SER A 6 2.60 -13.31 -14.60
N LEU A 7 2.17 -14.46 -14.08
CA LEU A 7 1.57 -14.54 -12.75
C LEU A 7 2.57 -14.13 -11.66
N LEU A 8 3.83 -14.58 -11.76
CA LEU A 8 4.90 -14.23 -10.83
C LEU A 8 5.27 -12.74 -10.90
N HIS A 9 5.25 -12.14 -12.10
CA HIS A 9 5.47 -10.71 -12.29
C HIS A 9 4.40 -9.88 -11.58
N VAL A 10 3.12 -10.25 -11.78
CA VAL A 10 1.96 -9.60 -11.14
C VAL A 10 2.05 -9.72 -9.62
N ILE A 11 2.22 -10.92 -9.09
CA ILE A 11 2.34 -11.14 -7.64
C ILE A 11 3.48 -10.30 -7.06
N SER A 12 4.67 -10.39 -7.65
CA SER A 12 5.84 -9.64 -7.16
C SER A 12 5.59 -8.13 -7.16
N LYS A 13 4.97 -7.60 -8.21
CA LYS A 13 4.65 -6.18 -8.33
C LYS A 13 3.66 -5.74 -7.24
N TYR A 14 2.55 -6.46 -7.06
CA TYR A 14 1.55 -6.13 -6.05
C TYR A 14 2.04 -6.35 -4.62
N SER A 15 2.91 -7.33 -4.36
CA SER A 15 3.53 -7.52 -3.04
C SER A 15 4.39 -6.33 -2.63
N ILE A 16 5.15 -5.73 -3.55
CA ILE A 16 5.94 -4.53 -3.28
C ILE A 16 5.02 -3.35 -2.91
N TYR A 17 3.95 -3.15 -3.67
CA TYR A 17 2.95 -2.12 -3.38
C TYR A 17 2.27 -2.34 -2.02
N ALA A 18 1.88 -3.59 -1.71
CA ALA A 18 1.29 -3.93 -0.42
C ALA A 18 2.27 -3.67 0.73
N GLY A 19 3.54 -4.03 0.58
CA GLY A 19 4.58 -3.78 1.58
C GLY A 19 4.78 -2.28 1.85
N ILE A 20 4.91 -1.47 0.80
CA ILE A 20 5.05 -0.01 0.92
C ILE A 20 3.82 0.59 1.59
N PHE A 21 2.61 0.19 1.17
CA PHE A 21 1.36 0.62 1.78
C PHE A 21 1.31 0.27 3.28
N SER A 22 1.66 -0.97 3.65
CA SER A 22 1.66 -1.40 5.06
C SER A 22 2.64 -0.58 5.91
N ILE A 23 3.83 -0.30 5.39
CA ILE A 23 4.83 0.53 6.11
C ILE A 23 4.30 1.95 6.30
N LEU A 24 3.78 2.58 5.25
CA LEU A 24 3.20 3.93 5.31
C LEU A 24 2.01 4.01 6.28
N PHE A 25 1.11 3.03 6.21
CA PHE A 25 -0.05 2.97 7.09
C PHE A 25 0.37 2.81 8.56
N LEU A 26 1.32 1.91 8.85
CA LEU A 26 1.86 1.75 10.21
C LEU A 26 2.54 3.04 10.68
N LEU A 27 3.35 3.67 9.83
CA LEU A 27 4.03 4.92 10.17
C LEU A 27 3.01 6.01 10.55
N GLN A 28 1.96 6.18 9.75
CA GLN A 28 0.89 7.15 10.05
C GLN A 28 0.14 6.80 11.34
N LYS A 29 -0.15 5.52 11.56
CA LYS A 29 -0.81 5.05 12.79
C LYS A 29 0.04 5.30 14.05
N TYR A 30 1.34 5.07 13.99
CA TYR A 30 2.27 5.26 15.12
C TYR A 30 2.77 6.70 15.27
N THR A 31 2.50 7.60 14.34
CA THR A 31 2.87 9.02 14.46
C THR A 31 1.65 9.89 14.73
N ILE A 32 0.69 9.88 13.81
CA ILE A 32 -0.49 10.75 13.83
C ILE A 32 -1.62 10.11 14.64
N GLY A 33 -1.77 8.79 14.58
CA GLY A 33 -2.82 8.05 15.31
C GLY A 33 -2.65 8.06 16.84
N LEU A 34 -1.44 8.34 17.35
CA LEU A 34 -1.18 8.50 18.79
C LEU A 34 -1.54 9.90 19.32
N ILE A 35 -1.84 10.86 18.44
CA ILE A 35 -2.19 12.21 18.85
C ILE A 35 -3.62 12.18 19.42
N PRO A 36 -3.82 12.50 20.72
CA PRO A 36 -5.12 12.35 21.39
C PRO A 36 -6.23 13.21 20.75
N VAL A 37 -5.89 14.33 20.09
CA VAL A 37 -6.84 15.21 19.39
C VAL A 37 -7.62 14.49 18.28
N PHE A 38 -7.03 13.48 17.63
CA PHE A 38 -7.66 12.75 16.53
C PHE A 38 -8.35 11.45 16.98
N ARG A 39 -8.31 11.14 18.28
CA ARG A 39 -8.76 9.86 18.83
C ARG A 39 -10.27 9.78 19.01
N ASP A 40 -10.95 10.91 19.21
CA ASP A 40 -12.39 10.95 19.51
C ASP A 40 -13.30 11.20 18.29
N LEU A 41 -12.72 11.38 17.10
CA LEU A 41 -13.47 11.55 15.85
C LEU A 41 -13.85 10.20 15.25
N THR A 42 -14.94 9.62 15.72
CA THR A 42 -15.53 8.38 15.18
C THR A 42 -16.65 8.66 14.17
N ILE A 43 -16.55 8.04 12.99
CA ILE A 43 -17.66 7.90 12.04
C ILE A 43 -18.41 6.60 12.36
N PHE A 44 -19.75 6.65 12.38
CA PHE A 44 -20.62 5.50 12.67
C PHE A 44 -20.36 4.82 14.02
N ASN A 45 -19.71 5.51 14.97
CA ASN A 45 -19.38 4.99 16.31
C ASN A 45 -18.55 3.68 16.30
N LYS A 46 -17.93 3.34 15.15
CA LYS A 46 -17.17 2.09 14.95
C LYS A 46 -15.85 2.29 14.22
N LEU A 47 -15.74 3.31 13.36
CA LEU A 47 -14.54 3.56 12.58
C LEU A 47 -13.98 4.93 12.92
N TYR A 48 -12.69 4.99 13.22
CA TYR A 48 -12.05 6.27 13.45
C TYR A 48 -11.80 6.96 12.11
N LEU A 49 -12.21 8.23 12.00
CA LEU A 49 -12.03 9.03 10.79
C LEU A 49 -10.56 9.07 10.35
N HIS A 50 -9.63 9.09 11.33
CA HIS A 50 -8.20 9.09 11.05
C HIS A 50 -7.73 7.82 10.33
N GLU A 51 -8.32 6.65 10.58
CA GLU A 51 -7.93 5.41 9.89
C GLU A 51 -8.29 5.46 8.41
N ILE A 52 -9.47 6.01 8.07
CA ILE A 52 -9.90 6.19 6.68
C ILE A 52 -8.94 7.15 5.95
N ILE A 53 -8.59 8.27 6.60
CA ILE A 53 -7.64 9.24 6.05
C ILE A 53 -6.26 8.60 5.84
N PHE A 54 -5.80 7.76 6.78
CA PHE A 54 -4.52 7.08 6.66
C PHE A 54 -4.50 6.07 5.51
N ILE A 55 -5.58 5.30 5.34
CA ILE A 55 -5.72 4.39 4.19
C ILE A 55 -5.65 5.17 2.87
N ILE A 56 -6.44 6.24 2.74
CA ILE A 56 -6.49 7.03 1.51
C ILE A 56 -5.14 7.67 1.20
N THR A 57 -4.52 8.31 2.19
CA THR A 57 -3.22 8.98 2.00
C THR A 57 -2.10 7.98 1.70
N SER A 58 -2.04 6.85 2.43
CA SER A 58 -1.07 5.78 2.16
C SER A 58 -1.24 5.20 0.76
N LEU A 59 -2.48 5.00 0.29
CA LEU A 59 -2.77 4.52 -1.05
C LEU A 59 -2.34 5.52 -2.13
N ILE A 60 -2.70 6.80 -1.97
CA ILE A 60 -2.31 7.86 -2.91
C ILE A 60 -0.79 7.97 -3.00
N ILE A 61 -0.08 7.95 -1.87
CA ILE A 61 1.38 8.02 -1.84
C ILE A 61 1.99 6.80 -2.54
N THR A 62 1.50 5.61 -2.21
CA THR A 62 1.98 4.34 -2.77
C THR A 62 1.83 4.30 -4.29
N VAL A 63 0.66 4.69 -4.82
CA VAL A 63 0.40 4.66 -6.26
C VAL A 63 1.13 5.77 -7.02
N ARG A 64 1.23 6.97 -6.43
CA ARG A 64 1.75 8.15 -7.13
C ARG A 64 3.27 8.26 -7.10
N TYR A 65 3.91 7.85 -6.00
CA TYR A 65 5.35 8.03 -5.79
C TYR A 65 6.17 6.75 -5.99
N PHE A 66 5.56 5.57 -5.91
CA PHE A 66 6.28 4.32 -6.08
C PHE A 66 5.94 3.66 -7.41
N LYS A 67 6.97 3.50 -8.26
CA LYS A 67 6.88 2.67 -9.46
C LYS A 67 7.57 1.35 -9.17
N ALA A 68 6.79 0.31 -8.88
CA ALA A 68 7.35 -1.00 -8.62
C ALA A 68 7.84 -1.62 -9.94
N SER A 69 9.15 -1.76 -10.06
CA SER A 69 9.80 -2.52 -11.13
C SER A 69 9.99 -3.96 -10.68
N SER A 70 9.63 -4.93 -11.53
CA SER A 70 9.73 -6.35 -11.20
C SER A 70 10.79 -7.01 -12.09
N PRO A 71 11.66 -7.88 -11.54
CA PRO A 71 12.74 -8.52 -12.30
C PRO A 71 12.23 -9.45 -13.41
N TYR A 72 10.96 -9.84 -13.36
CA TYR A 72 10.31 -10.71 -14.33
C TYR A 72 9.91 -9.99 -15.62
N GLU A 73 9.93 -8.66 -15.65
CA GLU A 73 9.61 -7.84 -16.83
C GLU A 73 10.57 -8.16 -17.99
N LYS A 74 11.88 -8.20 -17.71
CA LYS A 74 12.91 -8.56 -18.69
C LYS A 74 12.86 -10.01 -19.17
N LYS A 75 12.29 -10.93 -18.36
CA LYS A 75 12.12 -12.34 -18.74
C LYS A 75 10.90 -12.54 -19.64
N LEU A 76 9.87 -11.72 -19.49
CA LEU A 76 8.68 -11.73 -20.34
C LEU A 76 8.94 -11.18 -21.74
N GLU A 77 9.82 -10.19 -21.88
CA GLU A 77 10.21 -9.65 -23.21
C GLU A 77 11.09 -10.61 -24.02
N LYS A 78 11.82 -11.51 -23.35
CA LYS A 78 12.69 -12.52 -23.98
C LYS A 78 11.97 -13.84 -24.30
N CYS A 79 10.70 -13.99 -23.94
CA CYS A 79 9.87 -15.19 -24.13
C CYS A 79 8.76 -14.97 -25.17
#